data_AF-A0A944C9P4-F1
#
_entry.id   AF-A0A944C9P4-F1
#
_cell.length_a   1.000
_cell.length_b   1.000
_cell.length_c   1.000
_cell.angle_alpha   90.00
_cell.angle_beta   90.00
_cell.angle_gamma   90.00
#
_symmetry.space_group_name_H-M   'P 1'
#
loop_
_entity.id
_entity.type
_entity.pdbx_description
1 polymer ?
#
loop_
_entity_poly.entity_id
_entity_poly.type
_entity_poly.pdbx_seq_one_letter_code
_entity_poly.pdbx_strand_id
1 'polypeptide(L)'
;YYTNSFHVPVYYPISAFEKIEIEAPYHALTNGGHISYIELDGDPTENLDAFEAVIRHMKECGIGYGSINHPVDRDPVCGFNGIIGDRCPGCGRTEDDVKFERIRRITGYLVGTLDRFNNGKRAEEADRVKHDVSAQG
;
A
#
# COMPACT_ATOMS: atom_id res chain seq x y z
N TYR A 1 2.96 18.51 -2.04
CA TYR A 1 2.89 17.83 -3.34
C TYR A 1 1.43 17.87 -3.80
N TYR A 2 1.12 17.57 -5.06
CA TYR A 2 -0.27 17.41 -5.49
C TYR A 2 -0.65 15.94 -5.48
N THR A 3 -1.91 15.67 -5.15
CA THR A 3 -2.48 14.34 -5.32
C THR A 3 -2.50 13.98 -6.80
N ASN A 4 -2.13 12.74 -7.11
CA ASN A 4 -2.09 12.27 -8.48
C ASN A 4 -3.52 12.14 -9.03
N SER A 5 -3.73 12.62 -10.27
CA SER A 5 -4.94 12.40 -11.07
C SER A 5 -6.27 12.55 -10.30
N PHE A 6 -7.00 11.45 -10.15
CA PHE A 6 -8.32 11.35 -9.53
C PHE A 6 -8.27 10.70 -8.14
N HIS A 7 -7.07 10.44 -7.62
CA HIS A 7 -6.95 9.76 -6.34
C HIS A 7 -7.52 10.61 -5.20
N VAL A 8 -8.11 9.95 -4.22
CA VAL A 8 -8.36 10.57 -2.91
C VAL A 8 -7.00 10.92 -2.28
N PRO A 9 -6.82 12.13 -1.70
CA PRO A 9 -5.56 12.52 -1.08
C PRO A 9 -5.07 11.51 -0.03
N VAL A 10 -3.77 11.24 -0.02
CA VAL A 10 -3.17 10.17 0.81
C VAL A 10 -3.32 10.37 2.31
N TYR A 11 -3.56 11.61 2.77
CA TYR A 11 -3.79 11.97 4.18
C TYR A 11 -5.27 11.94 4.57
N TYR A 12 -6.19 11.73 3.63
CA TYR A 12 -7.61 11.82 3.90
C TYR A 12 -8.12 10.54 4.58
N PRO A 13 -8.73 10.62 5.77
CA PRO A 13 -9.23 9.44 6.47
C PRO A 13 -10.46 8.89 5.77
N ILE A 14 -10.33 7.69 5.18
CA ILE A 14 -11.40 7.00 4.43
C ILE A 14 -11.23 5.49 4.51
N SER A 15 -12.35 4.75 4.45
CA SER A 15 -12.30 3.29 4.32
C SER A 15 -11.85 2.84 2.93
N ALA A 16 -11.43 1.58 2.80
CA ALA A 16 -11.02 1.03 1.51
C ALA A 16 -12.19 1.03 0.51
N PHE A 17 -13.38 0.64 0.99
CA PHE A 17 -14.60 0.53 0.19
C PHE A 17 -15.06 1.89 -0.35
N GLU A 18 -15.22 2.90 0.51
CA GLU A 18 -15.62 4.24 0.08
C GLU A 18 -14.61 4.84 -0.91
N LYS A 19 -13.31 4.61 -0.68
CA LYS A 19 -12.28 5.09 -1.60
C LYS A 19 -12.40 4.42 -2.98
N ILE A 20 -12.70 3.12 -3.03
CA ILE A 20 -12.93 2.39 -4.28
C ILE A 20 -14.12 2.99 -5.02
N GLU A 21 -15.24 3.21 -4.33
CA GLU A 21 -16.46 3.77 -4.92
C GLU A 21 -16.23 5.18 -5.49
N ILE A 22 -15.44 6.01 -4.82
CA ILE A 22 -15.09 7.36 -5.29
C ILE A 22 -14.17 7.31 -6.52
N GLU A 23 -13.16 6.44 -6.52
CA GLU A 23 -12.16 6.41 -7.60
C GLU A 23 -12.63 5.62 -8.84
N ALA A 24 -13.48 4.60 -8.67
CA ALA A 24 -13.86 3.68 -9.73
C ALA A 24 -14.49 4.35 -10.98
N PRO A 25 -15.41 5.33 -10.86
CA PRO A 25 -15.99 6.00 -12.03
C PRO A 25 -14.95 6.62 -12.97
N TYR A 26 -13.80 7.06 -12.44
CA TYR A 26 -12.75 7.67 -13.24
C TYR A 26 -12.02 6.68 -14.14
N HIS A 27 -12.01 5.37 -13.83
CA HIS A 27 -11.37 4.36 -14.67
C HIS A 27 -12.03 4.28 -16.06
N ALA A 28 -13.35 4.45 -16.13
CA ALA A 28 -14.08 4.53 -17.39
C ALA A 28 -13.81 5.84 -18.17
N LEU A 29 -13.48 6.92 -17.46
CA LEU A 29 -13.22 8.24 -18.05
C LEU A 29 -11.77 8.45 -18.50
N THR A 30 -10.84 7.61 -18.01
CA THR A 30 -9.39 7.77 -18.21
C THR A 30 -8.80 6.57 -18.96
N ASN A 31 -9.32 6.33 -20.16
CA ASN A 31 -8.96 5.19 -21.03
C ASN A 31 -7.50 5.18 -21.53
N GLY A 32 -6.79 6.32 -21.45
CA GLY A 32 -5.36 6.40 -21.75
C GLY A 32 -4.44 5.82 -20.67
N GLY A 33 -4.99 5.53 -19.49
CA GLY A 33 -4.27 4.93 -18.37
C GLY A 33 -4.80 5.39 -17.02
N HIS A 34 -5.02 4.44 -16.14
CA HIS A 34 -5.51 4.65 -14.78
C HIS A 34 -4.97 3.58 -13.84
N ILE A 35 -4.91 3.90 -12.55
CA ILE A 35 -4.68 2.94 -11.49
C ILE A 35 -5.31 3.45 -10.19
N SER A 36 -5.79 2.55 -9.33
CA SER A 36 -6.19 2.85 -7.95
C SER A 36 -5.37 2.05 -6.95
N TYR A 37 -4.99 2.68 -5.83
CA TYR A 37 -4.22 2.06 -4.75
C TYR A 37 -5.03 1.98 -3.47
N ILE A 38 -5.04 0.82 -2.81
CA ILE A 38 -5.58 0.65 -1.47
C ILE A 38 -4.44 0.33 -0.50
N GLU A 39 -4.28 1.16 0.52
CA GLU A 39 -3.35 0.97 1.63
C GLU A 39 -3.98 0.08 2.69
N LEU A 40 -3.43 -1.12 2.88
CA LEU A 40 -3.77 -1.99 4.00
C LEU A 40 -2.71 -1.88 5.09
N ASP A 41 -3.16 -2.13 6.32
CA ASP A 41 -2.29 -2.30 7.46
C ASP A 41 -2.05 -3.79 7.74
N GLY A 42 -0.89 -4.12 8.31
CA GLY A 42 -0.53 -5.49 8.68
C GLY A 42 -0.25 -6.45 7.52
N ASP A 43 -0.12 -7.74 7.86
CA ASP A 43 0.14 -8.83 6.92
C ASP A 43 -1.19 -9.31 6.34
N PRO A 44 -1.43 -9.17 5.02
CA PRO A 44 -2.67 -9.66 4.41
C PRO A 44 -2.86 -11.17 4.59
N THR A 45 -1.80 -11.94 4.83
CA THR A 45 -1.88 -13.38 5.07
C THR A 45 -2.54 -13.73 6.41
N GLU A 46 -2.57 -12.80 7.37
CA GLU A 46 -3.28 -12.97 8.65
C GLU A 46 -4.80 -12.74 8.51
N ASN A 47 -5.25 -12.06 7.46
CA ASN A 47 -6.67 -11.79 7.21
C ASN A 47 -7.02 -11.85 5.72
N LEU A 48 -6.98 -13.07 5.18
CA LEU A 48 -7.27 -13.33 3.77
C LEU A 48 -8.71 -12.97 3.37
N ASP A 49 -9.68 -13.14 4.28
CA ASP A 49 -11.08 -12.83 4.01
C ASP A 49 -11.28 -11.32 3.77
N ALA A 50 -10.68 -10.47 4.61
CA ALA A 50 -10.73 -9.01 4.41
C ALA A 50 -10.00 -8.59 3.12
N PHE A 51 -8.84 -9.19 2.83
CA PHE A 51 -8.12 -8.93 1.58
C PHE A 51 -8.95 -9.30 0.35
N GLU A 52 -9.58 -10.49 0.37
CA GLU A 52 -10.45 -10.95 -0.71
C GLU A 52 -11.69 -10.06 -0.88
N ALA A 53 -12.29 -9.59 0.21
CA ALA A 53 -13.43 -8.68 0.19
C ALA A 53 -13.10 -7.37 -0.55
N VAL A 54 -11.93 -6.78 -0.28
CA VAL A 54 -11.45 -5.58 -0.99
C VAL A 54 -11.29 -5.85 -2.49
N ILE A 55 -10.65 -6.97 -2.86
CA ILE A 55 -10.45 -7.33 -4.28
C ILE A 55 -11.79 -7.54 -5.00
N ARG A 56 -12.74 -8.22 -4.37
CA ARG A 56 -14.09 -8.43 -4.94
C ARG A 56 -14.80 -7.11 -5.14
N HIS A 57 -14.75 -6.22 -4.15
CA HIS A 57 -15.37 -4.91 -4.24
C HIS A 57 -14.74 -4.04 -5.35
N MET A 58 -13.39 -4.04 -5.49
CA MET A 58 -12.71 -3.37 -6.61
C MET A 58 -13.25 -3.85 -7.96
N LYS A 59 -13.40 -5.16 -8.14
CA LYS A 59 -13.96 -5.75 -9.36
C LYS A 59 -15.41 -5.32 -9.58
N GLU A 60 -16.24 -5.37 -8.55
CA GLU A 60 -17.67 -5.05 -8.63
C GLU A 60 -17.93 -3.57 -8.96
N CYS A 61 -17.11 -2.65 -8.42
CA CYS A 61 -17.17 -1.23 -8.73
C CYS A 61 -16.58 -0.86 -10.11
N GLY A 62 -15.90 -1.79 -10.78
CA GLY A 62 -15.35 -1.57 -12.11
C GLY A 62 -13.95 -0.94 -12.13
N ILE A 63 -13.13 -1.17 -11.10
CA ILE A 63 -11.71 -0.81 -11.10
C ILE A 63 -11.00 -1.60 -12.21
N GLY A 64 -10.49 -0.90 -13.23
CA GLY A 64 -9.79 -1.50 -14.37
C GLY A 64 -8.37 -1.95 -14.02
N TYR A 65 -7.60 -1.09 -13.36
CA TYR A 65 -6.26 -1.44 -12.84
C TYR A 65 -6.14 -1.06 -11.37
N GLY A 66 -6.04 -2.07 -10.52
CA GLY A 66 -5.97 -1.93 -9.07
C GLY A 66 -4.68 -2.48 -8.47
N SER A 67 -4.23 -1.90 -7.36
CA SER A 67 -3.11 -2.42 -6.57
C SER A 67 -3.42 -2.27 -5.08
N ILE A 68 -3.04 -3.27 -4.31
CA ILE A 68 -3.07 -3.22 -2.84
C ILE A 68 -1.64 -3.06 -2.33
N ASN A 69 -1.44 -2.06 -1.48
CA ASN A 69 -0.19 -1.75 -0.83
C ASN A 69 -0.23 -2.28 0.60
N HIS A 70 0.66 -3.22 0.89
CA HIS A 70 0.91 -3.74 2.23
C HIS A 70 2.42 -3.64 2.51
N PRO A 71 2.83 -3.51 3.78
CA PRO A 71 4.25 -3.47 4.13
C PRO A 71 4.92 -4.80 3.75
N VAL A 72 6.04 -4.72 3.05
CA VAL A 72 6.93 -5.86 2.78
C VAL A 72 8.32 -5.45 3.23
N ASP A 73 8.94 -6.26 4.06
CA ASP A 73 10.31 -6.06 4.49
C ASP A 73 11.17 -7.22 4.00
N ARG A 74 12.47 -6.94 3.85
CA ARG A 74 13.46 -7.95 3.47
C ARG A 74 14.66 -7.90 4.38
N ASP A 75 15.07 -9.07 4.85
CA ASP A 75 16.34 -9.23 5.54
C ASP A 75 17.45 -9.51 4.51
N PRO A 76 18.39 -8.57 4.27
CA PRO A 76 19.47 -8.77 3.31
C PRO A 76 20.50 -9.84 3.75
N VAL A 77 20.52 -10.22 5.03
CA VAL A 77 21.48 -11.19 5.58
C VAL A 77 21.01 -12.62 5.34
N CYS A 78 19.76 -12.93 5.67
CA CYS A 78 19.22 -14.30 5.54
C CYS A 78 18.29 -14.48 4.33
N GLY A 79 17.85 -13.39 3.69
CA GLY A 79 16.96 -13.43 2.53
C GLY A 79 15.47 -13.57 2.86
N PHE A 80 15.07 -13.47 4.14
CA PHE A 80 13.65 -13.48 4.52
C PHE A 80 12.90 -12.33 3.84
N ASN A 81 11.69 -12.61 3.33
CA ASN A 81 10.77 -11.62 2.77
C ASN A 81 9.41 -11.76 3.45
N GLY A 82 8.86 -10.66 3.99
CA GLY A 82 7.62 -10.64 4.75
C GLY A 82 7.60 -9.45 5.70
N ILE A 83 6.67 -9.41 6.66
CA ILE A 83 6.72 -8.37 7.69
C ILE A 83 7.80 -8.71 8.72
N ILE A 84 8.67 -7.74 9.01
CA ILE A 84 9.68 -7.88 10.05
C ILE A 84 9.38 -6.88 11.16
N GLY A 85 9.26 -7.34 12.41
CA GLY A 85 9.17 -6.45 13.57
C GLY A 85 10.54 -5.92 13.98
N ASP A 86 10.86 -6.07 15.27
CA ASP A 86 12.20 -5.79 15.82
C ASP A 86 13.23 -6.89 15.49
N ARG A 87 12.75 -8.10 15.20
CA ARG A 87 13.60 -9.28 14.92
C ARG A 87 13.15 -9.97 13.64
N CYS A 88 14.13 -10.40 12.84
CA CYS A 88 13.87 -11.18 11.63
C CYS A 88 13.24 -12.55 11.98
N PRO A 89 12.08 -12.92 11.42
CA PRO A 89 11.50 -14.25 11.62
C PRO A 89 12.37 -15.39 11.07
N GLY A 90 13.18 -15.11 10.04
CA GLY A 90 14.05 -16.11 9.40
C GLY A 90 15.34 -16.42 10.17
N CYS A 91 15.97 -15.42 10.82
CA CYS A 91 17.28 -15.61 11.48
C CYS A 91 17.39 -15.03 12.91
N GLY A 92 16.34 -14.36 13.41
CA GLY A 92 16.27 -13.84 14.78
C GLY A 92 17.09 -12.58 15.07
N ARG A 93 17.87 -12.10 14.09
CA ARG A 93 18.71 -10.90 14.24
C ARG A 93 17.87 -9.63 14.35
N THR A 94 18.47 -8.61 14.96
CA THR A 94 17.98 -7.23 15.06
C THR A 94 18.67 -6.34 14.02
N GLU A 95 18.22 -5.08 13.91
CA GLU A 95 18.76 -4.07 12.98
C GLU A 95 20.03 -3.36 13.50
N ASP A 96 20.77 -3.94 14.43
CA ASP A 96 21.91 -3.29 15.08
C ASP A 96 23.07 -3.06 14.09
N ASP A 97 23.44 -4.07 13.33
CA ASP A 97 24.54 -4.00 12.35
C ASP A 97 24.06 -3.63 10.94
N VAL A 98 23.05 -4.36 10.44
CA VAL A 98 22.53 -4.21 9.06
C VAL A 98 21.03 -3.92 9.15
N LYS A 99 20.59 -2.80 8.56
CA LYS A 99 19.16 -2.45 8.53
C LYS A 99 18.37 -3.42 7.63
N PHE A 100 17.11 -3.64 7.98
CA PHE A 100 16.17 -4.34 7.10
C PHE A 100 15.78 -3.42 5.93
N GLU A 101 15.60 -4.00 4.75
CA GLU A 101 15.07 -3.28 3.59
C GLU A 101 13.56 -3.14 3.78
N ARG A 102 13.10 -1.94 4.17
CA ARG A 102 11.67 -1.64 4.35
C ARG A 102 11.08 -1.21 3.01
N ILE A 103 10.55 -2.16 2.25
CA ILE A 103 10.03 -1.91 0.91
C ILE A 103 8.62 -1.30 1.05
N ARG A 104 8.44 -0.10 0.51
CA ARG A 104 7.15 0.60 0.48
C ARG A 104 6.85 1.09 -0.94
N ARG A 105 5.58 1.17 -1.32
CA ARG A 105 5.16 1.70 -2.62
C ARG A 105 4.81 3.18 -2.48
N ILE A 106 5.47 4.03 -3.27
CA ILE A 106 5.21 5.48 -3.35
C ILE A 106 5.09 5.85 -4.83
N THR A 107 4.08 6.63 -5.23
CA THR A 107 3.86 7.00 -6.64
C THR A 107 3.80 5.81 -7.62
N GLY A 108 3.27 4.67 -7.17
CA GLY A 108 3.00 3.52 -8.02
C GLY A 108 4.13 2.52 -8.28
N TYR A 109 5.34 2.76 -7.78
CA TYR A 109 6.46 1.81 -7.88
C TYR A 109 6.96 1.37 -6.50
N LEU A 110 7.38 0.10 -6.39
CA LEU A 110 8.08 -0.41 -5.20
C LEU A 110 9.49 0.19 -5.19
N VAL A 111 9.87 0.81 -4.07
CA VAL A 111 11.21 1.36 -3.91
C VAL A 111 11.82 0.78 -2.64
N GLY A 112 13.03 0.25 -2.75
CA GLY A 112 13.71 -0.49 -1.68
C GLY A 112 14.32 0.38 -0.57
N THR A 113 14.75 1.61 -0.88
CA THR A 113 15.31 2.54 0.13
C THR A 113 14.76 3.95 -0.02
N LEU A 114 14.46 4.60 1.11
CA LEU A 114 13.93 5.97 1.17
C LEU A 114 14.96 7.03 0.72
N ASP A 115 16.22 6.66 0.53
CA ASP A 115 17.34 7.56 0.22
C ASP A 115 17.28 8.18 -1.19
N ARG A 116 16.52 7.59 -2.11
CA ARG A 116 16.37 8.08 -3.49
C ARG A 116 15.20 9.05 -3.68
N PHE A 117 14.50 9.42 -2.61
CA PHE A 117 13.31 10.25 -2.70
C PHE A 117 13.61 11.75 -2.60
N ASN A 118 13.01 12.52 -3.51
CA ASN A 118 12.98 13.98 -3.39
C ASN A 118 12.07 14.40 -2.20
N ASN A 119 12.15 15.67 -1.80
CA ASN A 119 11.37 16.21 -0.66
C ASN A 119 9.87 15.96 -0.78
N GLY A 120 9.31 16.08 -1.99
CA GLY A 120 7.88 15.91 -2.22
C GLY A 120 7.40 14.48 -1.96
N LYS A 121 8.15 13.48 -2.43
CA LYS A 121 7.80 12.07 -2.24
C LYS A 121 7.97 11.58 -0.80
N ARG A 122 8.94 12.15 -0.06
CA ARG A 122 9.09 11.88 1.38
C ARG A 122 7.88 12.41 2.17
N ALA A 123 7.40 13.61 1.82
CA ALA A 123 6.20 14.16 2.43
C ALA A 123 4.95 13.33 2.11
N GLU A 124 4.79 12.86 0.85
CA GLU A 124 3.66 12.00 0.46
C GLU A 124 3.62 10.69 1.23
N GLU A 125 4.77 10.07 1.49
CA GLU A 125 4.81 8.84 2.28
C GLU A 125 4.51 9.11 3.76
N ALA A 126 5.08 10.17 4.34
CA ALA A 126 4.84 10.54 5.72
C ALA A 126 3.36 10.85 6.01
N ASP A 127 2.66 11.41 5.02
CA ASP A 127 1.25 11.79 5.12
C ASP A 127 0.27 10.63 4.84
N ARG A 128 0.75 9.47 4.37
CA ARG A 128 -0.10 8.38 3.89
C ARG A 128 -0.79 7.65 5.03
N VAL A 129 -2.12 7.59 4.98
CA VAL A 129 -2.94 6.84 5.94
C VAL A 129 -3.32 5.45 5.43
N LYS A 130 -3.56 4.53 6.37
CA LYS A 130 -4.09 3.20 6.09
C LYS A 130 -5.60 3.25 6.00
N HIS A 131 -6.18 2.49 5.08
CA HIS A 131 -7.63 2.43 4.95
C HIS A 131 -8.18 1.33 5.84
N ASP A 132 -9.26 1.66 6.55
CA ASP A 132 -10.02 0.67 7.30
C ASP A 132 -10.71 -0.32 6.33
N VAL A 133 -10.68 -1.60 6.71
CA VAL A 133 -11.27 -2.72 5.96
C VAL A 133 -12.40 -3.42 6.72
N SER A 134 -12.80 -2.87 7.86
CA SER A 134 -13.99 -3.32 8.58
C SER A 134 -15.19 -3.28 7.64
N ALA A 135 -15.75 -4.44 7.28
CA ALA A 135 -16.98 -4.51 6.51
C ALA A 135 -18.07 -3.77 7.31
N GLN A 136 -18.72 -2.77 6.70
CA GLN A 136 -19.92 -2.19 7.26
C GLN A 136 -20.97 -3.30 7.30
N GLY A 137 -21.28 -3.78 8.52
CA GLY A 137 -22.37 -4.70 8.78
C GLY A 137 -23.74 -4.05 8.63
#